data_AF-A0A7V2P4I2-F1
#
_entry.id   AF-A0A7V2P4I2-F1
#
_cell.length_a   1.000
_cell.length_b   1.000
_cell.length_c   1.000
_cell.angle_alpha   90.00
_cell.angle_beta   90.00
_cell.angle_gamma   90.00
#
_symmetry.space_group_name_H-M   'P 1'
#
loop_
_entity.id
_entity.type
_entity.pdbx_description
1 polymer ?
#
loop_
_entity_poly.entity_id
_entity_poly.type
_entity_poly.pdbx_seq_one_letter_code
_entity_poly.pdbx_strand_id
1 'polypeptide(L)'
;MITTVSTTTVTTLTTVAALGLTAAISIATAGILVFFLTTKELATAKASGFSSRLGRFLSVSIVPLLMTFAVIMVTKIIEVLA
;
A
#
# COMPACT_ATOMS: atom_id res chain seq x y z
N MET A 1 10.41 8.68 -38.68
CA MET A 1 10.44 7.37 -38.01
C MET A 1 11.31 7.35 -36.76
N ILE A 2 12.52 7.93 -36.74
CA ILE A 2 13.40 7.87 -35.56
C ILE A 2 12.82 8.53 -34.30
N THR A 3 12.06 9.62 -34.48
CA THR A 3 11.31 10.28 -33.41
C THR A 3 10.22 9.36 -32.84
N THR A 4 9.51 8.63 -33.70
CA THR A 4 8.49 7.65 -33.29
C THR A 4 9.12 6.52 -32.47
N VAL A 5 10.24 5.97 -32.92
CA VAL A 5 10.97 4.91 -32.21
C VAL A 5 11.48 5.40 -30.85
N SER A 6 12.02 6.62 -30.80
CA SER A 6 12.45 7.23 -29.54
C SER A 6 11.27 7.42 -28.58
N THR A 7 10.14 7.96 -29.06
CA THR A 7 8.95 8.15 -28.24
C THR A 7 8.38 6.83 -27.73
N THR A 8 8.25 5.80 -28.58
CA THR A 8 7.72 4.50 -28.16
C THR A 8 8.64 3.83 -27.14
N THR A 9 9.96 3.92 -27.34
CA THR A 9 10.94 3.36 -26.41
C THR A 9 10.85 4.04 -25.05
N VAL A 10 10.80 5.37 -25.02
CA VAL A 10 10.64 6.12 -23.76
C VAL A 10 9.33 5.76 -23.08
N THR A 11 8.21 5.73 -23.81
CA THR A 11 6.90 5.37 -23.25
C THR A 11 6.92 3.95 -22.66
N THR A 12 7.49 2.96 -23.36
CA THR A 12 7.58 1.58 -22.85
C THR A 12 8.43 1.47 -21.59
N LEU A 13 9.54 2.22 -21.51
CA LEU A 13 10.36 2.24 -20.30
C LEU A 13 9.62 2.89 -19.14
N THR A 14 8.91 3.99 -19.40
CA THR A 14 8.11 4.68 -18.37
C THR A 14 6.98 3.78 -17.87
N THR A 15 6.27 3.05 -18.73
CA THR A 15 5.20 2.14 -18.30
C THR A 15 5.73 0.98 -17.47
N VAL A 16 6.82 0.34 -17.88
CA VAL A 16 7.45 -0.74 -17.10
C VAL A 16 7.92 -0.23 -15.73
N ALA A 17 8.55 0.95 -15.68
CA ALA A 17 8.97 1.56 -14.42
C ALA A 17 7.77 1.87 -13.49
N ALA A 18 6.68 2.40 -14.05
CA ALA A 18 5.46 2.68 -13.29
C ALA A 18 4.82 1.40 -12.72
N LEU A 19 4.78 0.31 -13.50
CA LEU A 19 4.28 -0.99 -13.04
C LEU A 19 5.15 -1.55 -11.91
N GLY A 20 6.48 -1.48 -12.05
CA GLY A 20 7.42 -1.92 -11.02
C GLY A 20 7.26 -1.15 -9.70
N LEU A 21 7.16 0.18 -9.77
CA LEU A 21 6.96 1.02 -8.59
C LEU A 21 5.61 0.74 -7.92
N THR A 22 4.54 0.61 -8.71
CA THR A 22 3.19 0.31 -8.19
C THR A 22 3.17 -1.03 -7.46
N ALA A 23 3.82 -2.06 -8.03
CA ALA A 23 3.94 -3.36 -7.39
C ALA A 23 4.67 -3.25 -6.03
N ALA A 24 5.81 -2.58 -5.99
CA ALA A 24 6.58 -2.38 -4.76
C ALA A 24 5.77 -1.65 -3.67
N ILE A 25 5.09 -0.57 -4.03
CA ILE A 25 4.25 0.21 -3.09
C ILE A 25 3.09 -0.64 -2.58
N SER A 26 2.43 -1.42 -3.45
CA SER A 26 1.29 -2.25 -3.05
C SER A 26 1.67 -3.31 -2.03
N ILE A 27 2.80 -4.00 -2.24
CA ILE A 27 3.34 -5.01 -1.32
C ILE A 27 3.76 -4.36 0.00
N ALA A 28 4.50 -3.24 -0.06
CA ALA A 28 4.92 -2.53 1.14
C ALA A 28 3.72 -2.04 1.96
N THR A 29 2.70 -1.47 1.31
CA THR A 29 1.47 -1.00 1.97
C THR A 29 0.75 -2.14 2.68
N ALA A 30 0.55 -3.27 2.00
CA ALA A 30 -0.10 -4.44 2.58
C ALA A 30 0.71 -5.03 3.76
N GLY A 31 2.03 -5.16 3.61
CA GLY A 31 2.91 -5.68 4.65
C GLY A 31 2.93 -4.80 5.90
N ILE A 32 3.05 -3.49 5.72
CA ILE A 32 2.99 -2.51 6.82
C ILE A 32 1.62 -2.57 7.49
N LEU A 33 0.52 -2.64 6.73
CA LEU A 33 -0.82 -2.75 7.29
C LEU A 33 -0.95 -3.98 8.21
N VAL A 34 -0.53 -5.15 7.74
CA VAL A 34 -0.56 -6.40 8.52
C VAL A 34 0.30 -6.28 9.78
N PHE A 35 1.49 -5.68 9.68
CA PHE A 35 2.37 -5.45 10.81
C PHE A 35 1.73 -4.55 11.88
N PHE A 36 1.13 -3.42 11.46
CA PHE A 36 0.44 -2.49 12.37
C PHE A 36 -0.79 -3.13 13.03
N LEU A 37 -1.60 -3.87 12.27
CA LEU A 37 -2.77 -4.58 12.81
C LEU A 37 -2.34 -5.63 13.84
N THR A 38 -1.34 -6.47 13.51
CA THR A 38 -0.82 -7.49 14.44
C THR A 38 -0.26 -6.86 15.72
N THR A 39 0.48 -5.75 15.58
CA THR A 39 1.02 -5.00 16.73
C THR A 39 -0.10 -4.40 17.58
N LYS A 40 -1.17 -3.89 16.97
CA LYS A 40 -2.34 -3.36 17.69
C LYS A 40 -3.04 -4.45 18.48
N GLU A 41 -3.28 -5.60 17.88
CA GLU A 41 -3.94 -6.73 18.56
C GLU A 41 -3.08 -7.24 19.73
N LEU A 42 -1.77 -7.34 19.52
CA LEU A 42 -0.83 -7.72 20.59
C LEU A 42 -0.75 -6.67 21.71
N ALA A 43 -0.73 -5.38 21.37
CA ALA A 43 -0.76 -4.29 22.35
C ALA A 43 -2.07 -4.27 23.14
N THR A 44 -3.19 -4.61 22.50
CA THR A 44 -4.50 -4.63 23.16
C THR A 44 -4.67 -5.87 24.06
N ALA A 45 -3.97 -6.97 23.76
CA ALA A 45 -4.03 -8.20 24.55
C ALA A 45 -3.50 -8.06 25.99
N LYS A 46 -2.63 -7.06 26.27
CA LYS A 46 -2.10 -6.82 27.62
C LYS A 46 -2.73 -5.55 28.23
N ALA A 47 -3.48 -5.70 29.32
CA ALA A 47 -4.14 -4.59 30.03
C ALA A 47 -3.15 -3.74 30.84
N SER A 48 -2.22 -3.05 30.18
CA SER A 48 -1.33 -2.06 30.78
C SER A 48 -1.62 -0.65 30.25
N GLY A 49 -1.46 0.39 31.07
CA GLY A 49 -1.72 1.78 30.65
C GLY A 49 -0.87 2.25 29.46
N PHE A 50 0.33 1.68 29.29
CA PHE A 50 1.19 1.91 28.13
C PHE A 50 0.66 1.20 26.87
N SER A 51 0.18 -0.04 27.00
CA SER A 51 -0.49 -0.79 25.93
C SER A 51 -1.71 -0.06 25.37
N SER A 52 -2.53 0.54 26.24
CA SER A 52 -3.73 1.27 25.82
C SER A 52 -3.39 2.52 24.99
N ARG A 53 -2.32 3.24 25.36
CA ARG A 53 -1.83 4.40 24.59
C ARG A 53 -1.27 3.97 23.24
N LEU A 54 -0.49 2.90 23.21
CA LEU A 54 0.09 2.36 21.98
C LEU A 54 -1.00 1.86 21.02
N GLY A 55 -2.01 1.15 21.52
CA GLY A 55 -3.17 0.73 20.74
C GLY A 55 -3.96 1.90 20.14
N ARG A 56 -4.16 3.00 20.90
CA ARG A 56 -4.79 4.23 20.38
C ARG A 56 -3.99 4.89 19.27
N PHE A 57 -2.67 5.02 19.45
CA PHE A 57 -1.79 5.62 18.44
C PHE A 57 -1.75 4.78 17.16
N LEU A 58 -1.59 3.46 17.29
CA LEU A 58 -1.66 2.53 16.16
C LEU A 58 -3.00 2.64 15.44
N SER A 59 -4.12 2.77 16.17
CA SER A 59 -5.44 2.88 15.57
C SER A 59 -5.62 4.13 14.70
N VAL A 60 -4.99 5.26 15.05
CA VAL A 60 -5.03 6.48 14.22
C VAL A 60 -4.23 6.29 12.93
N SER A 61 -3.07 5.65 13.00
CA SER A 61 -2.21 5.39 11.83
C SER A 61 -2.73 4.28 10.92
N ILE A 62 -3.48 3.31 11.47
CA ILE A 62 -4.08 2.22 10.70
C ILE A 62 -5.15 2.74 9.74
N VAL A 63 -5.97 3.73 10.13
CA VAL A 63 -7.07 4.26 9.30
C VAL A 63 -6.59 4.75 7.92
N PRO A 64 -5.62 5.67 7.78
CA PRO A 64 -5.15 6.12 6.48
C PRO A 64 -4.48 4.99 5.68
N LEU A 65 -3.79 4.07 6.36
CA LEU A 65 -3.15 2.90 5.72
C LEU A 65 -4.19 1.94 5.13
N LEU A 66 -5.29 1.70 5.86
CA LEU A 66 -6.44 0.92 5.40
C LEU A 66 -7.11 1.58 4.19
N MET A 67 -7.27 2.91 4.22
CA MET A 67 -7.85 3.66 3.10
C MET A 67 -6.99 3.53 1.83
N THR A 68 -5.67 3.69 1.94
CA THR A 68 -4.75 3.48 0.82
C THR A 68 -4.83 2.06 0.28
N PHE A 69 -4.84 1.05 1.17
CA PHE A 69 -4.99 -0.35 0.77
C PHE A 69 -6.33 -0.62 0.06
N ALA A 70 -7.43 -0.02 0.54
CA ALA A 70 -8.74 -0.14 -0.08
C ALA A 70 -8.77 0.44 -1.50
N VAL A 71 -8.16 1.62 -1.72
CA VAL A 71 -8.04 2.23 -3.05
C VAL A 71 -7.21 1.34 -3.99
N ILE A 72 -6.10 0.78 -3.49
CA ILE A 72 -5.28 -0.16 -4.28
C ILE A 72 -6.10 -1.39 -4.66
N MET A 73 -6.87 -1.97 -3.73
CA MET A 73 -7.74 -3.11 -4.02
C MET A 73 -8.80 -2.77 -5.07
N VAL A 74 -9.50 -1.65 -4.93
CA VAL A 74 -10.52 -1.21 -5.90
C VAL A 74 -9.92 -1.03 -7.29
N THR A 75 -8.77 -0.37 -7.41
CA THR A 75 -8.11 -0.16 -8.72
C THR A 75 -7.69 -1.49 -9.35
N LYS A 76 -7.15 -2.44 -8.57
CA LYS A 76 -6.78 -3.77 -9.06
C LYS A 76 -7.99 -4.62 -9.46
N ILE A 77 -9.09 -4.52 -8.71
CA ILE A 77 -10.35 -5.18 -9.06
C ILE A 77 -10.88 -4.62 -10.38
N ILE A 78 -10.93 -3.29 -10.54
CA ILE A 78 -11.36 -2.66 -11.79
C ILE A 78 -10.48 -3.10 -12.96
N GLU A 79 -9.16 -3.13 -12.79
CA GLU A 79 -8.21 -3.58 -13.81
C GLU A 79 -8.41 -5.05 -14.23
N VAL A 80 -8.89 -5.91 -13.32
CA VAL A 80 -9.19 -7.32 -13.63
C VAL A 80 -10.56 -7.48 -14.29
N LEU A 81 -11.54 -6.62 -13.98
CA LEU A 81 -12.90 -6.71 -14.53
C LEU A 81 -13.09 -5.96 -15.86
N ALA A 82 -12.29 -4.93 -16.14
CA ALA A 82 -12.37 -4.11 -17.35
C ALA A 82 -11.57 -4.71 -18.52
#